data_AF-A0A517R0D2-F1
#
_entry.id   AF-A0A517R0D2-F1
#
_cell.length_a   1.000
_cell.length_b   1.000
_cell.length_c   1.000
_cell.angle_alpha   90.00
_cell.angle_beta   90.00
_cell.angle_gamma   90.00
#
_symmetry.space_group_name_H-M   'P 1'
#
loop_
_entity.id
_entity.type
_entity.pdbx_description
1 polymer ?
#
loop_
_entity_poly.entity_id
_entity_poly.type
_entity_poly.pdbx_seq_one_letter_code
_entity_poly.pdbx_strand_id
1 'polypeptide(L)'
;MKVHPRSPAKRFEVNDRRFDSQGATLSGERFGLRLTSLRIARAAAAIVMSVVLVGCGGSGDGPDGSGTPVAGDGAASNTPAANGTGTASPSSFGTQAATQNGGDGPLRVLPNGRLTFPGAIPLDAYGDVRASTSSTGVISGVASQPPGSQTGGGNSGMSGSPAVVGNPPANVPSTPPTSSTAGGSALSSSNWGDAVSMTVLTEEISSLSNDLAAVLISVGSYNRGYEQVQLGGEVLAAMCDIVAAHPESVSWKADALLARDRGTAVAAEATGSGRSKFAPTQLAFEQFSSILNNNRPPGLPEPDADLPRSEIAARGQLMQRMDAAFSRLRQASGDSSGFAANSEELAHEAAVLGLLMKYTTGGDYADVEVAPYRSTAAKLIDASDEAASAAAIEQHAAFKSAVIAIEATCTECHQQYRFGG
;
A
#
# COMPACT_ATOMS: atom_id res chain seq x y z
N MET A 1 65.45 16.90 -0.18
CA MET A 1 64.06 16.69 0.30
C MET A 1 64.14 16.12 1.71
N LYS A 2 63.61 16.85 2.69
CA LYS A 2 63.65 16.51 4.12
C LYS A 2 62.60 15.43 4.43
N VAL A 3 63.03 14.37 5.09
CA VAL A 3 62.18 13.26 5.56
C VAL A 3 61.74 13.58 6.99
N HIS A 4 60.43 13.65 7.22
CA HIS A 4 59.83 13.80 8.55
C HIS A 4 59.70 12.44 9.25
N PRO A 5 60.07 12.30 10.55
CA PRO A 5 59.83 11.08 11.31
C PRO A 5 58.40 10.98 11.85
N ARG A 6 57.85 9.76 11.81
CA ARG A 6 56.53 9.38 12.34
C ARG A 6 56.54 9.32 13.88
N SER A 7 55.54 9.92 14.52
CA SER A 7 55.22 9.73 15.95
C SER A 7 54.57 8.36 16.22
N PRO A 8 54.85 7.73 17.38
CA PRO A 8 54.20 6.47 17.77
C PRO A 8 52.84 6.72 18.44
N ALA A 9 51.82 5.99 17.98
CA ALA A 9 50.49 5.96 18.59
C ALA A 9 50.48 5.11 19.87
N LYS A 10 49.83 5.65 20.90
CA LYS A 10 49.71 5.09 22.26
C LYS A 10 48.78 3.87 22.29
N ARG A 11 49.24 2.84 23.00
CA ARG A 11 48.49 1.67 23.45
C ARG A 11 47.46 2.12 24.51
N PHE A 12 46.17 1.90 24.25
CA PHE A 12 45.11 2.04 25.26
C PHE A 12 44.75 0.64 25.76
N GLU A 13 44.80 0.48 27.08
CA GLU A 13 44.57 -0.76 27.80
C GLU A 13 43.44 -0.52 28.84
N VAL A 14 42.41 -1.37 28.74
CA VAL A 14 41.48 -1.88 29.78
C VAL A 14 40.51 -0.90 30.48
N ASN A 15 39.20 -1.21 30.41
CA ASN A 15 38.41 -1.42 31.64
C ASN A 15 37.13 -2.24 31.39
N ASP A 16 37.15 -3.50 31.85
CA ASP A 16 35.97 -4.33 32.09
C ASP A 16 35.31 -3.88 33.41
N ARG A 17 34.02 -3.54 33.36
CA ARG A 17 33.18 -3.49 34.57
C ARG A 17 31.88 -4.26 34.37
N ARG A 18 31.84 -5.42 35.04
CA ARG A 18 30.63 -6.10 35.50
C ARG A 18 29.72 -5.12 36.23
N PHE A 19 28.44 -5.17 35.95
CA PHE A 19 27.39 -4.67 36.84
C PHE A 19 26.49 -5.84 37.22
N ASP A 20 26.62 -6.25 38.48
CA ASP A 20 25.70 -7.16 39.15
C ASP A 20 24.50 -6.38 39.73
N SER A 21 23.41 -7.11 39.78
CA SER A 21 22.09 -6.88 40.36
C SER A 21 22.01 -6.08 41.67
N GLN A 22 21.00 -5.20 41.78
CA GLN A 22 20.17 -5.08 42.99
C GLN A 22 18.73 -4.70 42.64
N GLY A 23 17.78 -5.48 43.14
CA GLY A 23 16.37 -5.17 43.14
C GLY A 23 15.98 -4.22 44.26
N ALA A 24 14.93 -3.45 44.03
CA ALA A 24 14.23 -2.71 45.07
C ALA A 24 12.71 -2.77 44.80
N THR A 25 12.04 -3.61 45.58
CA THR A 25 10.61 -3.55 45.84
C THR A 25 10.31 -2.31 46.67
N LEU A 26 9.38 -1.46 46.25
CA LEU A 26 8.67 -0.56 47.16
C LEU A 26 7.17 -0.61 46.94
N SER A 27 6.51 -0.79 48.08
CA SER A 27 5.09 -0.88 48.36
C SER A 27 4.40 0.47 48.13
N GLY A 28 3.10 0.40 47.88
CA GLY A 28 2.26 1.52 47.45
C GLY A 28 1.93 2.55 48.52
N GLU A 29 1.18 3.55 48.09
CA GLU A 29 0.23 4.27 48.92
C GLU A 29 -0.84 4.96 48.05
N ARG A 30 -2.03 5.05 48.64
CA ARG A 30 -3.31 5.47 48.06
C ARG A 30 -3.51 6.99 48.16
N PHE A 31 -4.59 7.44 47.51
CA PHE A 31 -5.40 8.64 47.75
C PHE A 31 -4.97 9.95 47.10
N GLY A 32 -5.90 10.49 46.29
CA GLY A 32 -5.82 11.87 45.80
C GLY A 32 -6.90 12.25 44.80
N LEU A 33 -8.18 12.06 45.16
CA LEU A 33 -9.30 12.73 44.47
C LEU A 33 -9.04 14.25 44.41
N ARG A 34 -9.12 14.85 43.22
CA ARG A 34 -9.52 16.25 43.07
C ARG A 34 -10.54 16.39 41.94
N LEU A 35 -11.80 16.46 42.34
CA LEU A 35 -12.87 17.15 41.61
C LEU A 35 -12.56 18.65 41.61
N THR A 36 -12.63 19.29 40.44
CA THR A 36 -13.02 20.71 40.32
C THR A 36 -13.74 20.96 38.98
N SER A 37 -15.07 21.10 39.07
CA SER A 37 -15.87 22.26 38.60
C SER A 37 -15.69 22.75 37.14
N LEU A 38 -16.55 22.45 36.16
CA LEU A 38 -17.94 22.93 35.91
C LEU A 38 -18.07 24.46 35.66
N ARG A 39 -18.44 24.87 34.42
CA ARG A 39 -19.59 25.76 34.04
C ARG A 39 -19.51 26.28 32.57
N ILE A 40 -20.49 25.95 31.69
CA ILE A 40 -21.63 26.77 31.14
C ILE A 40 -21.28 27.41 29.77
N ALA A 41 -22.04 27.39 28.66
CA ALA A 41 -23.46 27.18 28.28
C ALA A 41 -23.53 26.48 26.89
N ARG A 42 -24.45 25.57 26.53
CA ARG A 42 -25.91 25.61 26.31
C ARG A 42 -26.44 26.59 25.24
N ALA A 43 -26.89 26.04 24.11
CA ALA A 43 -28.13 26.43 23.43
C ALA A 43 -28.82 25.17 22.88
N ALA A 44 -30.12 25.06 23.15
CA ALA A 44 -31.00 23.97 22.77
C ALA A 44 -32.22 24.56 22.05
N ALA A 45 -32.80 23.83 21.09
CA ALA A 45 -34.23 23.85 20.82
C ALA A 45 -34.64 22.63 19.98
N ALA A 46 -35.66 21.92 20.47
CA ALA A 46 -36.31 20.75 19.91
C ALA A 46 -37.66 21.15 19.27
N ILE A 47 -38.31 20.20 18.55
CA ILE A 47 -39.77 19.93 18.37
C ILE A 47 -39.85 18.84 17.27
N VAL A 48 -40.09 17.55 17.54
CA VAL A 48 -41.34 16.80 17.85
C VAL A 48 -42.44 16.92 16.78
N MET A 49 -42.69 15.83 16.03
CA MET A 49 -44.05 15.39 15.73
C MET A 49 -44.10 13.90 15.31
N SER A 50 -44.81 13.11 16.10
CA SER A 50 -45.17 11.71 15.86
C SER A 50 -46.43 11.62 15.00
N VAL A 51 -46.54 10.62 14.12
CA VAL A 51 -47.84 10.13 13.61
C VAL A 51 -47.85 8.60 13.68
N VAL A 52 -48.79 8.10 14.48
CA VAL A 52 -49.23 6.71 14.57
C VAL A 52 -50.44 6.55 13.67
N LEU A 53 -50.49 5.53 12.83
CA LEU A 53 -51.74 5.00 12.28
C LEU A 53 -51.80 3.48 12.44
N VAL A 54 -52.79 3.09 13.22
CA VAL A 54 -53.36 1.75 13.40
C VAL A 54 -54.36 1.50 12.27
N GLY A 55 -54.37 0.30 11.69
CA GLY A 55 -55.39 -0.11 10.69
C GLY A 55 -55.39 -1.62 10.45
N CYS A 56 -56.51 -2.25 10.78
CA CYS A 56 -56.80 -3.68 10.94
C CYS A 56 -57.26 -4.38 9.65
N GLY A 57 -57.12 -5.72 9.55
CA GLY A 57 -58.16 -6.56 8.92
C GLY A 57 -57.75 -7.80 8.11
N GLY A 58 -58.15 -9.00 8.60
CA GLY A 58 -58.54 -10.19 7.80
C GLY A 58 -57.57 -11.38 7.84
N SER A 59 -57.70 -12.37 8.74
CA SER A 59 -58.66 -13.51 8.78
C SER A 59 -58.29 -14.69 7.87
N GLY A 60 -58.14 -15.89 8.45
CA GLY A 60 -58.17 -17.16 7.68
C GLY A 60 -57.52 -18.38 8.34
N ASP A 61 -58.20 -18.96 9.32
CA ASP A 61 -58.39 -20.40 9.61
C ASP A 61 -57.22 -21.41 9.60
N GLY A 62 -56.97 -21.95 10.80
CA GLY A 62 -57.30 -23.36 11.08
C GLY A 62 -56.19 -24.43 11.01
N PRO A 63 -56.35 -25.57 11.72
CA PRO A 63 -55.27 -26.17 12.51
C PRO A 63 -54.91 -27.62 12.16
N ASP A 64 -53.96 -28.15 12.95
CA ASP A 64 -53.66 -29.56 13.27
C ASP A 64 -52.83 -30.39 12.29
N GLY A 65 -51.80 -31.05 12.85
CA GLY A 65 -50.98 -32.02 12.14
C GLY A 65 -49.74 -32.47 12.91
N SER A 66 -49.96 -33.15 14.03
CA SER A 66 -48.97 -33.96 14.73
C SER A 66 -48.43 -35.10 13.82
N GLY A 67 -47.11 -35.29 13.80
CA GLY A 67 -46.47 -36.39 13.07
C GLY A 67 -45.02 -36.60 13.48
N THR A 68 -44.77 -37.74 14.12
CA THR A 68 -43.52 -38.28 14.70
C THR A 68 -42.37 -38.52 13.71
N PRO A 69 -41.13 -38.73 14.21
CA PRO A 69 -39.93 -38.89 13.40
C PRO A 69 -39.81 -40.32 12.83
N VAL A 70 -39.34 -40.44 11.59
CA VAL A 70 -38.96 -41.72 10.98
C VAL A 70 -37.45 -41.76 10.81
N ALA A 71 -36.84 -42.72 11.51
CA ALA A 71 -35.49 -43.19 11.28
C ALA A 71 -35.40 -43.89 9.92
N GLY A 72 -34.33 -43.62 9.17
CA GLY A 72 -34.01 -44.29 7.92
C GLY A 72 -32.54 -44.66 7.91
N ASP A 73 -32.27 -45.93 8.23
CA ASP A 73 -31.00 -46.60 8.06
C ASP A 73 -30.58 -46.63 6.58
N GLY A 74 -29.30 -46.34 6.32
CA GLY A 74 -28.69 -46.39 5.00
C GLY A 74 -27.20 -46.69 5.11
N ALA A 75 -26.88 -47.91 5.53
CA ALA A 75 -25.52 -48.45 5.52
C ALA A 75 -25.05 -48.68 4.07
N ALA A 76 -23.95 -48.03 3.68
CA ALA A 76 -23.17 -48.41 2.51
C ALA A 76 -21.73 -48.64 2.94
N SER A 77 -21.36 -49.91 3.00
CA SER A 77 -19.99 -50.39 3.23
C SER A 77 -19.13 -50.12 1.99
N ASN A 78 -18.04 -49.37 2.15
CA ASN A 78 -16.94 -49.38 1.19
C ASN A 78 -15.78 -50.17 1.80
N THR A 79 -15.57 -51.37 1.25
CA THR A 79 -14.40 -52.21 1.47
C THR A 79 -13.22 -51.67 0.66
N PRO A 80 -11.98 -51.62 1.20
CA PRO A 80 -10.81 -51.24 0.44
C PRO A 80 -10.22 -52.45 -0.30
N ALA A 81 -10.09 -52.35 -1.63
CA ALA A 81 -9.38 -53.32 -2.44
C ALA A 81 -7.88 -52.99 -2.49
N ALA A 82 -7.08 -53.96 -2.02
CA ALA A 82 -5.64 -54.03 -2.22
C ALA A 82 -5.32 -54.68 -3.56
N ASN A 83 -4.49 -54.05 -4.39
CA ASN A 83 -3.35 -54.68 -5.09
C ASN A 83 -2.68 -53.67 -6.03
N GLY A 84 -1.35 -53.68 -6.07
CA GLY A 84 -0.60 -52.95 -7.08
C GLY A 84 0.84 -52.61 -6.70
N THR A 85 1.63 -53.61 -6.31
CA THR A 85 3.08 -53.52 -6.21
C THR A 85 3.70 -53.28 -7.59
N GLY A 86 4.03 -52.03 -7.89
CA GLY A 86 4.84 -51.61 -9.02
C GLY A 86 6.21 -51.15 -8.56
N THR A 87 7.20 -52.01 -8.69
CA THR A 87 8.62 -51.77 -8.46
C THR A 87 9.17 -50.83 -9.54
N ALA A 88 9.55 -49.61 -9.17
CA ALA A 88 10.32 -48.72 -10.03
C ALA A 88 11.66 -48.39 -9.35
N SER A 89 12.74 -48.73 -10.07
CA SER A 89 14.14 -48.56 -9.68
C SER A 89 14.52 -47.11 -9.37
N PRO A 90 15.47 -46.88 -8.45
CA PRO A 90 16.00 -45.55 -8.18
C PRO A 90 16.95 -45.11 -9.29
N SER A 91 16.59 -44.04 -10.00
CA SER A 91 17.54 -43.29 -10.81
C SER A 91 18.48 -42.52 -9.89
N SER A 92 19.73 -42.97 -9.85
CA SER A 92 20.87 -42.34 -9.22
C SER A 92 21.12 -40.94 -9.82
N PHE A 93 20.88 -39.89 -9.03
CA PHE A 93 21.49 -38.59 -9.29
C PHE A 93 22.91 -38.63 -8.73
N GLY A 94 23.87 -38.63 -9.66
CA GLY A 94 25.29 -38.53 -9.33
C GLY A 94 25.61 -37.20 -8.68
N THR A 95 26.22 -37.26 -7.50
CA THR A 95 26.90 -36.15 -6.85
C THR A 95 28.15 -35.80 -7.66
N GLN A 96 28.09 -34.75 -8.50
CA GLN A 96 29.31 -34.11 -8.99
C GLN A 96 29.76 -33.06 -7.98
N ALA A 97 30.86 -33.37 -7.31
CA ALA A 97 31.66 -32.41 -6.56
C ALA A 97 32.25 -31.40 -7.54
N ALA A 98 31.83 -30.13 -7.46
CA ALA A 98 32.49 -29.03 -8.12
C ALA A 98 33.65 -28.55 -7.25
N THR A 99 34.85 -28.94 -7.67
CA THR A 99 36.14 -28.38 -7.26
C THR A 99 36.11 -26.86 -7.40
N GLN A 100 36.40 -26.15 -6.30
CA GLN A 100 36.75 -24.73 -6.32
C GLN A 100 38.01 -24.52 -7.15
N ASN A 101 37.93 -23.68 -8.18
CA ASN A 101 39.07 -22.94 -8.70
C ASN A 101 38.60 -21.61 -9.27
N GLY A 102 39.31 -20.55 -8.91
CA GLY A 102 38.93 -19.16 -9.12
C GLY A 102 38.73 -18.77 -10.58
N GLY A 103 37.77 -17.89 -10.79
CA GLY A 103 37.48 -17.25 -12.07
C GLY A 103 36.20 -16.44 -11.94
N ASP A 104 36.34 -15.12 -12.08
CA ASP A 104 35.32 -14.06 -12.17
C ASP A 104 33.85 -14.51 -12.32
N GLY A 105 33.22 -14.83 -11.19
CA GLY A 105 31.77 -14.98 -11.09
C GLY A 105 31.08 -13.63 -10.85
N PRO A 106 29.81 -13.46 -11.27
CA PRO A 106 29.10 -12.17 -11.26
C PRO A 106 28.73 -11.65 -9.86
N LEU A 107 29.04 -12.38 -8.79
CA LEU A 107 28.64 -12.06 -7.43
C LEU A 107 29.85 -12.00 -6.50
N ARG A 108 30.05 -10.85 -5.84
CA ARG A 108 31.05 -10.67 -4.77
C ARG A 108 30.34 -10.59 -3.43
N VAL A 109 30.83 -11.33 -2.44
CA VAL A 109 30.40 -11.22 -1.05
C VAL A 109 31.25 -10.15 -0.38
N LEU A 110 30.65 -9.07 0.10
CA LEU A 110 31.31 -8.05 0.92
C LEU A 110 31.64 -8.59 2.32
N PRO A 111 32.60 -7.98 3.05
CA PRO A 111 32.97 -8.40 4.41
C PRO A 111 31.82 -8.39 5.45
N ASN A 112 30.72 -7.70 5.15
CA ASN A 112 29.50 -7.68 5.97
C ASN A 112 28.46 -8.73 5.54
N GLY A 113 28.81 -9.66 4.65
CA GLY A 113 27.92 -10.72 4.14
C GLY A 113 26.99 -10.29 3.01
N ARG A 114 27.03 -9.03 2.55
CA ARG A 114 26.15 -8.53 1.48
C ARG A 114 26.71 -8.92 0.11
N LEU A 115 25.85 -9.41 -0.79
CA LEU A 115 26.22 -9.73 -2.17
C LEU A 115 26.16 -8.47 -3.03
N THR A 116 27.18 -8.22 -3.86
CA THR A 116 27.23 -7.13 -4.83
C THR A 116 27.65 -7.61 -6.21
N PHE A 117 27.06 -7.02 -7.25
CA PHE A 117 27.56 -7.14 -8.62
C PHE A 117 28.73 -6.17 -8.85
N PRO A 118 29.65 -6.43 -9.81
CA PRO A 118 30.66 -5.46 -10.21
C PRO A 118 29.98 -4.33 -11.00
N GLY A 119 29.76 -3.20 -10.33
CA GLY A 119 28.94 -2.08 -10.79
C GLY A 119 27.99 -1.72 -9.65
N ALA A 120 28.08 -0.49 -9.13
CA ALA A 120 27.58 -0.05 -7.83
C ALA A 120 26.04 -0.02 -7.69
N ILE A 121 25.36 -1.11 -8.02
CA ILE A 121 23.91 -1.26 -7.92
C ILE A 121 23.61 -1.92 -6.57
N PRO A 122 23.01 -1.20 -5.60
CA PRO A 122 22.48 -1.84 -4.42
C PRO A 122 21.29 -2.74 -4.79
N LEU A 123 21.24 -3.89 -4.11
CA LEU A 123 20.28 -4.99 -4.38
C LEU A 123 18.82 -4.63 -4.05
N ASP A 124 18.57 -3.43 -3.53
CA ASP A 124 17.25 -2.87 -3.22
C ASP A 124 16.52 -2.33 -4.46
N ALA A 125 17.24 -2.08 -5.56
CA ALA A 125 16.64 -1.70 -6.84
C ALA A 125 15.85 -2.83 -7.51
N TYR A 126 16.16 -4.10 -7.17
CA TYR A 126 15.49 -5.27 -7.72
C TYR A 126 15.28 -6.31 -6.62
N GLY A 127 14.13 -6.26 -5.96
CA GLY A 127 13.56 -7.50 -5.43
C GLY A 127 13.46 -8.48 -6.60
N ASP A 128 13.78 -9.76 -6.41
CA ASP A 128 13.67 -10.81 -7.43
C ASP A 128 12.24 -10.85 -7.99
N VAL A 129 11.97 -10.04 -9.01
CA VAL A 129 10.72 -10.07 -9.77
C VAL A 129 10.82 -11.33 -10.62
N ARG A 130 10.41 -12.47 -10.05
CA ARG A 130 9.84 -13.52 -10.88
C ARG A 130 8.75 -12.84 -11.70
N ALA A 131 8.89 -12.88 -13.03
CA ALA A 131 7.87 -12.44 -13.95
C ALA A 131 6.59 -13.27 -13.72
N SER A 132 5.79 -12.85 -12.74
CA SER A 132 4.41 -13.27 -12.56
C SER A 132 3.64 -12.54 -13.65
N THR A 133 3.27 -13.27 -14.69
CA THR A 133 2.35 -12.78 -15.72
C THR A 133 1.09 -12.28 -15.02
N SER A 134 0.91 -10.97 -15.05
CA SER A 134 -0.21 -10.23 -14.49
C SER A 134 -1.53 -10.69 -15.12
N SER A 135 -2.23 -11.58 -14.42
CA SER A 135 -3.68 -11.51 -14.40
C SER A 135 -4.05 -10.53 -13.29
N THR A 136 -4.33 -9.29 -13.68
CA THR A 136 -4.96 -8.30 -12.82
C THR A 136 -6.31 -8.86 -12.38
N GLY A 137 -6.33 -9.57 -11.26
CA GLY A 137 -7.53 -9.96 -10.54
C GLY A 137 -8.12 -8.74 -9.86
N VAL A 138 -8.69 -7.82 -10.65
CA VAL A 138 -9.63 -6.85 -10.12
C VAL A 138 -10.85 -7.67 -9.68
N ILE A 139 -11.01 -7.87 -8.37
CA ILE A 139 -12.29 -8.32 -7.84
C ILE A 139 -13.21 -7.11 -7.87
N SER A 140 -13.75 -6.79 -9.06
CA SER A 140 -14.94 -5.96 -9.17
C SER A 140 -16.09 -6.73 -8.53
N GLY A 141 -16.63 -6.20 -7.43
CA GLY A 141 -17.95 -6.58 -6.95
C GLY A 141 -18.99 -6.23 -8.00
N VAL A 142 -19.39 -7.21 -8.82
CA VAL A 142 -20.47 -7.06 -9.79
C VAL A 142 -21.79 -7.05 -9.03
N ALA A 143 -22.43 -5.87 -8.98
CA ALA A 143 -23.85 -5.76 -8.68
C ALA A 143 -24.64 -6.44 -9.82
N SER A 144 -25.38 -7.48 -9.48
CA SER A 144 -26.29 -8.18 -10.39
C SER A 144 -27.36 -7.23 -10.94
N GLN A 145 -27.30 -6.92 -12.23
CA GLN A 145 -28.44 -6.38 -12.98
C GLN A 145 -29.11 -7.51 -13.79
N PRO A 146 -30.45 -7.63 -13.76
CA PRO A 146 -31.17 -8.64 -14.55
C PRO A 146 -31.28 -8.24 -16.03
N PRO A 147 -31.45 -9.21 -16.95
CA PRO A 147 -31.47 -8.98 -18.38
C PRO A 147 -32.84 -8.47 -18.84
N GLY A 148 -32.87 -7.39 -19.62
CA GLY A 148 -34.12 -6.83 -20.13
C GLY A 148 -33.96 -6.06 -21.45
N SER A 149 -34.29 -6.75 -22.54
CA SER A 149 -34.92 -6.26 -23.79
C SER A 149 -34.20 -5.21 -24.66
N GLN A 150 -33.55 -5.74 -25.72
CA GLN A 150 -33.29 -5.03 -26.98
C GLN A 150 -34.55 -5.00 -27.87
N THR A 151 -34.93 -3.80 -28.30
CA THR A 151 -35.73 -3.43 -29.47
C THR A 151 -35.34 -1.98 -29.77
N GLY A 152 -34.99 -1.48 -30.95
CA GLY A 152 -35.12 -1.88 -32.34
C GLY A 152 -35.31 -0.58 -33.15
N GLY A 153 -34.64 -0.42 -34.30
CA GLY A 153 -34.80 0.69 -35.27
C GLY A 153 -33.94 1.93 -34.94
N GLY A 154 -33.13 2.51 -35.82
CA GLY A 154 -33.19 2.59 -37.28
C GLY A 154 -33.55 4.03 -37.67
N ASN A 155 -32.59 4.85 -38.10
CA ASN A 155 -32.77 5.70 -39.28
C ASN A 155 -31.48 6.35 -39.79
N SER A 156 -31.48 6.51 -41.10
CA SER A 156 -30.45 7.06 -41.96
C SER A 156 -30.36 8.59 -41.91
N GLY A 157 -29.15 9.11 -42.13
CA GLY A 157 -28.87 10.23 -43.03
C GLY A 157 -29.15 11.65 -42.54
N MET A 158 -28.10 12.49 -42.51
CA MET A 158 -28.09 13.72 -43.31
C MET A 158 -26.65 14.28 -43.41
N SER A 159 -26.28 14.59 -44.64
CA SER A 159 -25.11 15.34 -45.06
C SER A 159 -25.24 16.83 -44.70
N GLY A 160 -24.13 17.53 -44.41
CA GLY A 160 -24.15 18.98 -44.31
C GLY A 160 -22.93 19.60 -43.63
N SER A 161 -21.88 19.87 -44.41
CA SER A 161 -20.89 20.93 -44.13
C SER A 161 -21.17 22.06 -45.16
N PRO A 162 -21.02 23.35 -44.82
CA PRO A 162 -19.72 23.98 -45.00
C PRO A 162 -19.35 25.11 -44.00
N ALA A 163 -18.10 25.56 -44.17
CA ALA A 163 -17.29 26.48 -43.38
C ALA A 163 -17.66 27.97 -43.41
N VAL A 164 -17.22 28.70 -42.37
CA VAL A 164 -16.96 30.16 -42.28
C VAL A 164 -15.83 30.33 -41.24
N VAL A 165 -14.56 30.62 -41.57
CA VAL A 165 -13.89 31.89 -41.98
C VAL A 165 -14.16 33.07 -41.05
N GLY A 166 -13.22 33.40 -40.17
CA GLY A 166 -13.13 34.72 -39.53
C GLY A 166 -12.20 34.80 -38.32
N ASN A 167 -11.03 35.41 -38.50
CA ASN A 167 -10.19 36.05 -37.47
C ASN A 167 -9.32 37.10 -38.20
N PRO A 168 -8.68 38.11 -37.55
CA PRO A 168 -8.85 38.69 -36.19
C PRO A 168 -8.88 40.26 -36.25
N PRO A 169 -8.73 41.01 -35.11
CA PRO A 169 -7.37 41.46 -34.75
C PRO A 169 -7.06 41.72 -33.25
N ALA A 170 -5.74 41.69 -32.98
CA ALA A 170 -4.94 42.60 -32.13
C ALA A 170 -4.96 42.55 -30.58
N ASN A 171 -3.83 42.03 -30.07
CA ASN A 171 -2.81 42.74 -29.29
C ASN A 171 -3.10 43.12 -27.81
N VAL A 172 -2.56 42.29 -26.89
CA VAL A 172 -2.17 42.70 -25.53
C VAL A 172 -0.80 42.12 -25.19
N PRO A 173 0.13 42.91 -24.59
CA PRO A 173 1.48 42.45 -24.30
C PRO A 173 1.51 41.56 -23.05
N SER A 174 1.98 40.33 -23.21
CA SER A 174 2.32 39.42 -22.11
C SER A 174 3.76 39.66 -21.66
N THR A 175 3.92 40.22 -20.46
CA THR A 175 5.18 40.26 -19.72
C THR A 175 5.42 38.86 -19.11
N PRO A 176 6.55 38.19 -19.38
CA PRO A 176 6.85 36.93 -18.72
C PRO A 176 7.28 37.19 -17.27
N PRO A 177 6.71 36.52 -16.25
CA PRO A 177 7.30 36.53 -14.92
C PRO A 177 8.61 35.73 -14.96
N THR A 178 9.68 36.42 -14.61
CA THR A 178 11.02 35.90 -14.37
C THR A 178 10.96 34.76 -13.37
N SER A 179 11.33 33.56 -13.81
CA SER A 179 11.47 32.37 -12.96
C SER A 179 12.67 32.56 -12.04
N SER A 180 12.39 32.82 -10.76
CA SER A 180 13.40 32.89 -9.71
C SER A 180 13.94 31.49 -9.42
N THR A 181 15.21 31.30 -9.77
CA THR A 181 16.25 30.51 -9.11
C THR A 181 15.80 29.35 -8.21
N ALA A 182 16.01 28.15 -8.75
CA ALA A 182 16.10 26.89 -8.04
C ALA A 182 17.16 26.96 -6.92
N GLY A 183 16.70 27.02 -5.67
CA GLY A 183 17.42 26.54 -4.51
C GLY A 183 16.77 25.24 -4.08
N GLY A 184 17.35 24.11 -4.48
CA GLY A 184 16.89 22.77 -4.10
C GLY A 184 17.01 22.59 -2.61
N SER A 185 15.98 23.01 -1.88
CA SER A 185 15.72 22.50 -0.55
C SER A 185 15.41 21.02 -0.74
N ALA A 186 16.18 20.15 -0.08
CA ALA A 186 15.78 18.77 0.11
C ALA A 186 14.29 18.77 0.50
N LEU A 187 13.49 17.88 -0.09
CA LEU A 187 12.09 17.67 0.27
C LEU A 187 12.04 17.33 1.76
N SER A 188 12.01 18.36 2.60
CA SER A 188 12.04 18.25 4.04
C SER A 188 10.81 17.42 4.42
N SER A 189 11.06 16.32 5.10
CA SER A 189 10.10 15.29 5.55
C SER A 189 9.01 15.81 6.52
N SER A 190 8.79 17.11 6.60
CA SER A 190 8.15 17.77 7.74
C SER A 190 6.78 18.38 7.46
N ASN A 191 6.21 18.26 6.26
CA ASN A 191 4.80 18.62 6.07
C ASN A 191 4.03 17.63 5.20
N TRP A 192 3.65 16.50 5.80
CA TRP A 192 2.74 15.54 5.16
C TRP A 192 1.32 16.08 5.00
N GLY A 193 0.88 17.03 5.83
CA GLY A 193 -0.46 17.61 5.74
C GLY A 193 -0.70 18.44 4.48
N ASP A 194 0.36 18.99 3.88
CA ASP A 194 0.26 19.64 2.57
C ASP A 194 0.18 18.63 1.41
N ALA A 195 0.64 17.39 1.64
CA ALA A 195 0.79 16.38 0.61
C ALA A 195 -0.46 15.51 0.42
N VAL A 196 -1.12 15.19 1.53
CA VAL A 196 -2.25 14.28 1.56
C VAL A 196 -3.09 14.57 2.80
N SER A 197 -4.41 14.42 2.69
CA SER A 197 -5.28 14.53 3.86
C SER A 197 -5.21 13.26 4.72
N MET A 198 -5.51 13.39 6.02
CA MET A 198 -5.64 12.20 6.87
C MET A 198 -6.74 11.25 6.39
N THR A 199 -7.81 11.79 5.78
CA THR A 199 -8.91 10.99 5.21
C THR A 199 -8.39 10.01 4.15
N VAL A 200 -7.66 10.49 3.14
CA VAL A 200 -7.09 9.64 2.07
C VAL A 200 -6.18 8.56 2.65
N LEU A 201 -5.34 8.90 3.65
CA LEU A 201 -4.49 7.92 4.33
C LEU A 201 -5.32 6.83 5.03
N THR A 202 -6.35 7.21 5.79
CA THR A 202 -7.18 6.24 6.51
C THR A 202 -8.06 5.40 5.59
N GLU A 203 -8.53 5.96 4.47
CA GLU A 203 -9.29 5.24 3.45
C GLU A 203 -8.42 4.21 2.74
N GLU A 204 -7.19 4.58 2.36
CA GLU A 204 -6.24 3.65 1.74
C GLU A 204 -5.84 2.52 2.70
N ILE A 205 -5.53 2.85 3.97
CA ILE A 205 -5.21 1.86 5.00
C ILE A 205 -6.39 0.90 5.20
N SER A 206 -7.62 1.43 5.25
CA SER A 206 -8.82 0.61 5.43
C SER A 206 -9.09 -0.29 4.22
N SER A 207 -8.94 0.25 3.00
CA SER A 207 -9.09 -0.49 1.75
C SER A 207 -8.11 -1.66 1.68
N LEU A 208 -6.81 -1.39 1.87
CA LEU A 208 -5.77 -2.42 1.89
C LEU A 208 -6.01 -3.45 3.00
N SER A 209 -6.44 -3.03 4.20
CA SER A 209 -6.75 -3.96 5.28
C SER A 209 -7.88 -4.92 4.91
N ASN A 210 -8.94 -4.42 4.25
CA ASN A 210 -10.06 -5.26 3.82
C ASN A 210 -9.63 -6.26 2.73
N ASP A 211 -8.81 -5.83 1.78
CA ASP A 211 -8.26 -6.69 0.73
C ASP A 211 -7.38 -7.80 1.33
N LEU A 212 -6.49 -7.45 2.26
CA LEU A 212 -5.63 -8.41 2.94
C LEU A 212 -6.44 -9.41 3.77
N ALA A 213 -7.46 -8.94 4.50
CA ALA A 213 -8.34 -9.81 5.27
C ALA A 213 -9.04 -10.86 4.39
N ALA A 214 -9.49 -10.47 3.18
CA ALA A 214 -10.12 -11.38 2.23
C ALA A 214 -9.15 -12.48 1.74
N VAL A 215 -7.88 -12.14 1.53
CA VAL A 215 -6.86 -13.11 1.10
C VAL A 215 -6.39 -13.99 2.27
N LEU A 216 -6.35 -13.46 3.49
CA LEU A 216 -5.88 -14.15 4.69
C LEU A 216 -6.94 -14.98 5.42
N ILE A 217 -8.16 -15.10 4.88
CA ILE A 217 -9.21 -15.93 5.50
C ILE A 217 -8.90 -17.44 5.45
N SER A 218 -8.10 -17.89 4.47
CA SER A 218 -7.73 -19.30 4.34
C SER A 218 -6.39 -19.49 3.65
N VAL A 219 -5.73 -20.63 3.92
CA VAL A 219 -4.49 -21.03 3.23
C VAL A 219 -4.68 -21.09 1.70
N GLY A 220 -5.85 -21.50 1.23
CA GLY A 220 -6.15 -21.59 -0.20
C GLY A 220 -6.19 -20.24 -0.89
N SER A 221 -6.86 -19.25 -0.28
CA SER A 221 -6.89 -17.87 -0.79
C SER A 221 -5.51 -17.23 -0.74
N TYR A 222 -4.81 -17.38 0.38
CA TYR A 222 -3.44 -16.90 0.54
C TYR A 222 -2.49 -17.47 -0.50
N ASN A 223 -2.52 -18.77 -0.78
CA ASN A 223 -1.63 -19.38 -1.77
C ASN A 223 -1.80 -18.79 -3.18
N ARG A 224 -2.97 -18.25 -3.52
CA ARG A 224 -3.24 -17.58 -4.80
C ARG A 224 -2.89 -16.09 -4.80
N GLY A 225 -2.71 -15.49 -3.63
CA GLY A 225 -2.60 -14.03 -3.46
C GLY A 225 -1.47 -13.58 -2.54
N TYR A 226 -0.50 -14.43 -2.19
CA TYR A 226 0.55 -14.04 -1.23
C TYR A 226 1.39 -12.87 -1.75
N GLU A 227 1.58 -12.73 -3.07
CA GLU A 227 2.26 -11.58 -3.69
C GLU A 227 1.50 -10.28 -3.44
N GLN A 228 0.16 -10.32 -3.52
CA GLN A 228 -0.70 -9.19 -3.15
C GLN A 228 -0.61 -8.89 -1.65
N VAL A 229 -0.47 -9.92 -0.81
CA VAL A 229 -0.27 -9.74 0.63
C VAL A 229 1.08 -9.07 0.92
N GLN A 230 2.12 -9.48 0.20
CA GLN A 230 3.44 -8.87 0.31
C GLN A 230 3.40 -7.38 -0.07
N LEU A 231 2.86 -7.06 -1.24
CA LEU A 231 2.70 -5.69 -1.71
C LEU A 231 1.86 -4.86 -0.73
N GLY A 232 0.70 -5.37 -0.32
CA GLY A 232 -0.20 -4.66 0.60
C GLY A 232 0.42 -4.40 1.97
N GLY A 233 1.21 -5.34 2.49
CA GLY A 233 1.95 -5.16 3.75
C GLY A 233 2.96 -4.00 3.69
N GLU A 234 3.72 -3.88 2.59
CA GLU A 234 4.68 -2.78 2.43
C GLU A 234 4.00 -1.42 2.24
N VAL A 235 2.89 -1.37 1.49
CA VAL A 235 2.11 -0.13 1.33
C VAL A 235 1.49 0.28 2.66
N LEU A 236 0.91 -0.66 3.43
CA LEU A 236 0.41 -0.39 4.78
C LEU A 236 1.50 0.17 5.70
N ALA A 237 2.70 -0.41 5.65
CA ALA A 237 3.84 0.08 6.43
C ALA A 237 4.18 1.53 6.08
N ALA A 238 4.33 1.85 4.79
CA ALA A 238 4.60 3.21 4.33
C ALA A 238 3.50 4.20 4.75
N MET A 239 2.22 3.82 4.64
CA MET A 239 1.11 4.69 5.05
C MET A 239 1.10 4.94 6.57
N CYS A 240 1.37 3.92 7.39
CA CYS A 240 1.46 4.09 8.85
C CYS A 240 2.66 4.95 9.27
N ASP A 241 3.79 4.85 8.57
CA ASP A 241 4.95 5.73 8.75
C ASP A 241 4.59 7.21 8.46
N ILE A 242 3.84 7.46 7.39
CA ILE A 242 3.32 8.79 7.06
C ILE A 242 2.35 9.29 8.14
N VAL A 243 1.42 8.44 8.60
CA VAL A 243 0.45 8.80 9.66
C VAL A 243 1.15 9.20 10.96
N ALA A 244 2.24 8.53 11.33
CA ALA A 244 3.01 8.87 12.53
C ALA A 244 3.57 10.31 12.47
N ALA A 245 4.00 10.74 11.28
CA ALA A 245 4.57 12.07 11.04
C ALA A 245 3.54 13.12 10.56
N HIS A 246 2.30 12.73 10.28
CA HIS A 246 1.24 13.63 9.81
C HIS A 246 0.85 14.65 10.89
N PRO A 247 0.46 15.90 10.59
CA PRO A 247 0.01 16.85 11.63
C PRO A 247 -1.34 16.49 12.25
N GLU A 248 -2.31 16.06 11.45
CA GLU A 248 -3.64 15.63 11.93
C GLU A 248 -3.58 14.32 12.73
N SER A 249 -4.60 14.06 13.54
CA SER A 249 -4.62 12.92 14.47
C SER A 249 -5.76 11.95 14.16
N VAL A 250 -5.49 10.65 14.36
CA VAL A 250 -6.47 9.55 14.38
C VAL A 250 -6.32 8.79 15.70
N SER A 251 -7.35 8.04 16.10
CA SER A 251 -7.39 7.41 17.44
C SER A 251 -6.18 6.54 17.75
N TRP A 252 -5.70 5.78 16.76
CA TRP A 252 -4.57 4.85 16.88
C TRP A 252 -3.20 5.47 16.54
N LYS A 253 -3.13 6.78 16.28
CA LYS A 253 -1.88 7.44 15.82
C LYS A 253 -0.71 7.28 16.80
N ALA A 254 -0.98 7.20 18.10
CA ALA A 254 0.05 6.98 19.12
C ALA A 254 0.81 5.66 18.92
N ASP A 255 0.17 4.66 18.31
CA ASP A 255 0.75 3.36 17.99
C ASP A 255 1.00 3.21 16.46
N ALA A 256 1.02 4.30 15.68
CA ALA A 256 1.19 4.24 14.22
C ALA A 256 2.52 3.59 13.79
N LEU A 257 3.62 3.87 14.50
CA LEU A 257 4.91 3.23 14.22
C LEU A 257 4.90 1.73 14.58
N LEU A 258 4.10 1.33 15.57
CA LEU A 258 3.91 -0.08 15.87
C LEU A 258 3.10 -0.78 14.76
N ALA A 259 2.07 -0.09 14.23
CA ALA A 259 1.32 -0.57 13.07
C ALA A 259 2.21 -0.67 11.82
N ARG A 260 3.10 0.31 11.58
CA ARG A 260 4.12 0.27 10.51
C ARG A 260 4.93 -1.02 10.59
N ASP A 261 5.51 -1.32 11.74
CA ASP A 261 6.34 -2.50 11.93
C ASP A 261 5.55 -3.81 11.73
N ARG A 262 4.25 -3.83 12.07
CA ARG A 262 3.38 -4.99 11.77
C ARG A 262 3.08 -5.11 10.27
N GLY A 263 2.89 -3.99 9.56
CA GLY A 263 2.77 -3.97 8.09
C GLY A 263 4.02 -4.54 7.42
N THR A 264 5.22 -4.12 7.84
CA THR A 264 6.49 -4.68 7.36
C THR A 264 6.59 -6.18 7.67
N ALA A 265 6.14 -6.62 8.85
CA ALA A 265 6.10 -8.05 9.19
C ALA A 265 5.13 -8.85 8.31
N VAL A 266 3.96 -8.31 7.95
CA VAL A 266 3.03 -8.94 6.99
C VAL A 266 3.75 -9.20 5.67
N ALA A 267 4.47 -8.19 5.15
CA ALA A 267 5.20 -8.34 3.90
C ALA A 267 6.34 -9.35 3.98
N ALA A 268 7.15 -9.30 5.04
CA ALA A 268 8.29 -10.18 5.23
C ALA A 268 7.90 -11.67 5.37
N GLU A 269 6.75 -11.95 5.98
CA GLU A 269 6.25 -13.31 6.14
C GLU A 269 5.56 -13.85 4.86
N ALA A 270 5.02 -12.95 4.02
CA ALA A 270 4.34 -13.26 2.76
C ALA A 270 5.29 -13.64 1.60
N THR A 271 6.28 -14.48 1.87
CA THR A 271 7.36 -14.83 0.91
C THR A 271 7.11 -16.11 0.12
N GLY A 272 5.91 -16.69 0.19
CA GLY A 272 5.55 -17.86 -0.61
C GLY A 272 4.27 -18.55 -0.15
N SER A 273 3.89 -19.60 -0.86
CA SER A 273 2.70 -20.41 -0.53
C SER A 273 2.93 -21.38 0.64
N GLY A 274 1.84 -21.83 1.25
CA GLY A 274 1.83 -22.93 2.22
C GLY A 274 1.52 -22.47 3.64
N ARG A 275 1.10 -23.42 4.50
CA ARG A 275 0.68 -23.12 5.88
C ARG A 275 1.80 -22.50 6.73
N SER A 276 3.06 -22.86 6.48
CA SER A 276 4.22 -22.32 7.19
C SER A 276 4.46 -20.84 6.92
N LYS A 277 3.94 -20.29 5.82
CA LYS A 277 4.00 -18.86 5.48
C LYS A 277 2.70 -18.13 5.80
N PHE A 278 1.58 -18.80 5.57
CA PHE A 278 0.25 -18.30 5.92
C PHE A 278 0.11 -17.94 7.40
N ALA A 279 0.43 -18.85 8.32
CA ALA A 279 0.19 -18.65 9.75
C ALA A 279 0.92 -17.43 10.35
N PRO A 280 2.24 -17.23 10.12
CA PRO A 280 2.91 -16.03 10.63
C PRO A 280 2.44 -14.75 9.93
N THR A 281 2.12 -14.80 8.62
CA THR A 281 1.55 -13.64 7.91
C THR A 281 0.21 -13.23 8.51
N GLN A 282 -0.68 -14.20 8.76
CA GLN A 282 -1.98 -13.99 9.37
C GLN A 282 -1.85 -13.39 10.77
N LEU A 283 -0.94 -13.93 11.60
CA LEU A 283 -0.68 -13.39 12.94
C LEU A 283 -0.20 -11.94 12.91
N ALA A 284 0.73 -11.60 12.00
CA ALA A 284 1.21 -10.22 11.84
C ALA A 284 0.07 -9.27 11.44
N PHE A 285 -0.82 -9.72 10.54
CA PHE A 285 -1.99 -8.96 10.12
C PHE A 285 -3.03 -8.78 11.24
N GLU A 286 -3.31 -9.82 12.03
CA GLU A 286 -4.21 -9.72 13.19
C GLU A 286 -3.69 -8.72 14.24
N GLN A 287 -2.37 -8.71 14.46
CA GLN A 287 -1.71 -7.72 15.32
C GLN A 287 -1.84 -6.31 14.75
N PHE A 288 -1.63 -6.13 13.44
CA PHE A 288 -1.86 -4.87 12.74
C PHE A 288 -3.29 -4.37 12.93
N SER A 289 -4.30 -5.20 12.63
CA SER A 289 -5.71 -4.85 12.82
C SER A 289 -6.05 -4.53 14.27
N SER A 290 -5.44 -5.23 15.24
CA SER A 290 -5.65 -4.94 16.66
C SER A 290 -5.17 -3.53 17.04
N ILE A 291 -4.01 -3.11 16.53
CA ILE A 291 -3.47 -1.75 16.76
C ILE A 291 -4.41 -0.68 16.21
N LEU A 292 -4.90 -0.85 14.97
CA LEU A 292 -5.86 0.11 14.37
C LEU A 292 -7.17 0.23 15.17
N ASN A 293 -7.53 -0.83 15.91
CA ASN A 293 -8.68 -0.85 16.81
C ASN A 293 -8.35 -0.38 18.24
N ASN A 294 -7.23 0.31 18.46
CA ASN A 294 -6.74 0.78 19.77
C ASN A 294 -6.53 -0.36 20.78
N ASN A 295 -6.19 -1.57 20.30
CA ASN A 295 -5.89 -2.74 21.11
C ASN A 295 -4.44 -3.17 20.86
N ARG A 296 -3.51 -2.59 21.60
CA ARG A 296 -2.07 -2.88 21.48
C ARG A 296 -1.76 -4.33 21.88
N PRO A 297 -1.26 -5.19 20.96
CA PRO A 297 -0.89 -6.56 21.29
C PRO A 297 0.26 -6.58 22.32
N PRO A 298 0.20 -7.46 23.34
CA PRO A 298 1.23 -7.53 24.36
C PRO A 298 2.54 -8.11 23.81
N GLY A 299 3.67 -7.67 24.37
CA GLY A 299 4.99 -8.25 24.09
C GLY A 299 5.60 -7.85 22.74
N LEU A 300 4.99 -6.91 22.00
CA LEU A 300 5.64 -6.33 20.82
C LEU A 300 6.80 -5.41 21.24
N PRO A 301 7.91 -5.39 20.49
CA PRO A 301 9.01 -4.46 20.72
C PRO A 301 8.55 -3.02 20.50
N GLU A 302 9.23 -2.08 21.15
CA GLU A 302 9.04 -0.66 20.85
C GLU A 302 9.61 -0.36 19.46
N PRO A 303 8.86 0.35 18.59
CA PRO A 303 9.31 0.62 17.22
C PRO A 303 10.49 1.59 17.20
N ASP A 304 11.41 1.37 16.27
CA ASP A 304 12.49 2.32 15.99
C ASP A 304 11.97 3.48 15.14
N ALA A 305 11.89 4.68 15.71
CA ALA A 305 11.41 5.86 15.02
C ALA A 305 12.33 6.33 13.88
N ASP A 306 13.60 5.96 13.91
CA ASP A 306 14.62 6.39 12.95
C ASP A 306 14.92 5.31 11.89
N LEU A 307 14.07 4.29 11.79
CA LEU A 307 14.23 3.21 10.81
C LEU A 307 14.26 3.79 9.38
N PRO A 308 15.25 3.43 8.54
CA PRO A 308 15.31 3.92 7.17
C PRO A 308 14.07 3.53 6.36
N ARG A 309 13.57 4.42 5.51
CA ARG A 309 12.34 4.19 4.72
C ARG A 309 12.51 3.03 3.75
N SER A 310 13.71 2.85 3.21
CA SER A 310 14.00 1.70 2.33
C SER A 310 13.91 0.35 3.06
N GLU A 311 14.06 0.34 4.40
CA GLU A 311 13.87 -0.84 5.24
C GLU A 311 12.40 -1.04 5.65
N ILE A 312 11.62 0.04 5.71
CA ILE A 312 10.17 0.00 5.99
C ILE A 312 9.39 -0.59 4.80
N ALA A 313 9.68 -0.11 3.59
CA ALA A 313 9.03 -0.53 2.36
C ALA A 313 10.01 -0.45 1.17
N ALA A 314 10.09 -1.52 0.38
CA ALA A 314 10.92 -1.56 -0.81
C ALA A 314 10.31 -0.69 -1.92
N ARG A 315 11.16 0.12 -2.59
CA ARG A 315 10.72 0.98 -3.72
C ARG A 315 9.97 0.15 -4.77
N GLY A 316 10.43 -1.07 -5.06
CA GLY A 316 9.83 -1.95 -6.05
C GLY A 316 8.36 -2.31 -5.77
N GLN A 317 7.96 -2.51 -4.50
CA GLN A 317 6.56 -2.80 -4.18
C GLN A 317 5.70 -1.54 -4.25
N LEU A 318 6.22 -0.40 -3.79
CA LEU A 318 5.53 0.88 -3.90
C LEU A 318 5.31 1.28 -5.38
N MET A 319 6.27 0.98 -6.25
CA MET A 319 6.12 1.17 -7.71
C MET A 319 5.05 0.28 -8.31
N GLN A 320 4.87 -0.96 -7.83
CA GLN A 320 3.77 -1.82 -8.28
C GLN A 320 2.40 -1.27 -7.87
N ARG A 321 2.27 -0.71 -6.65
CA ARG A 321 1.03 -0.03 -6.21
C ARG A 321 0.75 1.22 -7.06
N MET A 322 1.79 1.99 -7.40
CA MET A 322 1.66 3.15 -8.29
C MET A 322 1.26 2.75 -9.72
N ASP A 323 1.78 1.64 -10.24
CA ASP A 323 1.40 1.11 -11.57
C ASP A 323 -0.08 0.69 -11.61
N ALA A 324 -0.58 0.08 -10.52
CA ALA A 324 -2.00 -0.25 -10.38
C ALA A 324 -2.88 1.00 -10.36
N ALA A 325 -2.49 2.05 -9.61
CA ALA A 325 -3.18 3.34 -9.61
C ALA A 325 -3.19 3.95 -11.03
N PHE A 326 -2.01 4.06 -11.64
CA PHE A 326 -1.85 4.64 -12.97
C PHE A 326 -2.68 3.91 -14.03
N SER A 327 -2.75 2.58 -13.96
CA SER A 327 -3.57 1.77 -14.86
C SER A 327 -5.05 2.15 -14.79
N ARG A 328 -5.60 2.39 -13.60
CA ARG A 328 -6.98 2.86 -13.40
C ARG A 328 -7.18 4.27 -13.97
N LEU A 329 -6.26 5.19 -13.64
CA LEU A 329 -6.30 6.57 -14.12
C LEU A 329 -6.26 6.62 -15.66
N ARG A 330 -5.37 5.83 -16.28
CA ARG A 330 -5.24 5.71 -17.73
C ARG A 330 -6.53 5.21 -18.37
N GLN A 331 -7.16 4.17 -17.82
CA GLN A 331 -8.41 3.64 -18.33
C GLN A 331 -9.52 4.70 -18.34
N ALA A 332 -9.70 5.41 -17.23
CA ALA A 332 -10.72 6.46 -17.10
C ALA A 332 -10.44 7.71 -17.96
N SER A 333 -9.18 8.01 -18.27
CA SER A 333 -8.82 9.17 -19.10
C SER A 333 -9.39 9.10 -20.53
N GLY A 334 -9.63 7.89 -21.04
CA GLY A 334 -10.20 7.64 -22.37
C GLY A 334 -11.73 7.52 -22.39
N ASP A 335 -12.37 7.41 -21.23
CA ASP A 335 -13.80 7.14 -21.07
C ASP A 335 -14.45 8.18 -20.16
N SER A 336 -15.12 9.18 -20.73
CA SER A 336 -15.78 10.24 -19.97
C SER A 336 -16.91 9.71 -19.08
N SER A 337 -17.60 8.64 -19.50
CA SER A 337 -18.68 8.04 -18.71
C SER A 337 -18.10 7.29 -17.52
N GLY A 338 -17.04 6.50 -17.75
CA GLY A 338 -16.29 5.82 -16.70
C GLY A 338 -15.66 6.80 -15.71
N PHE A 339 -15.13 7.93 -16.19
CA PHE A 339 -14.62 8.99 -15.34
C PHE A 339 -15.70 9.56 -14.41
N ALA A 340 -16.86 9.96 -14.96
CA ALA A 340 -17.92 10.56 -14.16
C ALA A 340 -18.48 9.58 -13.10
N ALA A 341 -18.52 8.28 -13.41
CA ALA A 341 -19.01 7.26 -12.49
C ALA A 341 -18.04 6.95 -11.32
N ASN A 342 -16.76 7.30 -11.45
CA ASN A 342 -15.70 6.92 -10.51
C ASN A 342 -14.82 8.11 -10.09
N SER A 343 -15.29 9.35 -10.21
CA SER A 343 -14.48 10.56 -10.02
C SER A 343 -13.81 10.63 -8.63
N GLU A 344 -14.52 10.25 -7.58
CA GLU A 344 -14.00 10.21 -6.21
C GLU A 344 -12.89 9.15 -6.05
N GLU A 345 -13.11 7.92 -6.55
CA GLU A 345 -12.08 6.86 -6.55
C GLU A 345 -10.85 7.28 -7.36
N LEU A 346 -11.04 7.92 -8.51
CA LEU A 346 -9.94 8.41 -9.34
C LEU A 346 -9.16 9.54 -8.66
N ALA A 347 -9.84 10.39 -7.89
CA ALA A 347 -9.17 11.41 -7.08
C ALA A 347 -8.30 10.77 -5.98
N HIS A 348 -8.83 9.74 -5.31
CA HIS A 348 -8.09 8.96 -4.32
C HIS A 348 -6.86 8.26 -4.93
N GLU A 349 -7.03 7.54 -6.04
CA GLU A 349 -5.93 6.84 -6.71
C GLU A 349 -4.82 7.78 -7.19
N ALA A 350 -5.19 8.97 -7.71
CA ALA A 350 -4.21 9.99 -8.08
C ALA A 350 -3.45 10.54 -6.85
N ALA A 351 -4.16 10.83 -5.75
CA ALA A 351 -3.52 11.29 -4.52
C ALA A 351 -2.56 10.24 -3.93
N VAL A 352 -2.95 8.96 -3.92
CA VAL A 352 -2.08 7.85 -3.47
C VAL A 352 -0.86 7.71 -4.36
N LEU A 353 -0.99 7.87 -5.67
CA LEU A 353 0.14 7.83 -6.60
C LEU A 353 1.19 8.91 -6.27
N GLY A 354 0.75 10.18 -6.15
CA GLY A 354 1.62 11.29 -5.80
C GLY A 354 2.28 11.11 -4.43
N LEU A 355 1.51 10.61 -3.44
CA LEU A 355 1.99 10.33 -2.09
C LEU A 355 3.12 9.30 -2.07
N LEU A 356 2.97 8.18 -2.78
CA LEU A 356 3.99 7.12 -2.83
C LEU A 356 5.25 7.59 -3.57
N MET A 357 5.11 8.43 -4.60
CA MET A 357 6.26 9.06 -5.25
C MET A 357 7.00 10.00 -4.28
N LYS A 358 6.27 10.80 -3.50
CA LYS A 358 6.85 11.64 -2.45
C LYS A 358 7.54 10.82 -1.36
N TYR A 359 6.96 9.68 -0.97
CA TYR A 359 7.57 8.77 0.01
C TYR A 359 8.92 8.25 -0.48
N THR A 360 8.98 7.76 -1.73
CA THR A 360 10.16 7.14 -2.35
C THR A 360 11.24 8.13 -2.84
N THR A 361 10.97 9.43 -2.71
CA THR A 361 11.91 10.52 -3.02
C THR A 361 12.46 11.23 -1.77
N GLY A 362 11.96 10.88 -0.60
CA GLY A 362 12.59 11.20 0.68
C GLY A 362 13.34 10.00 1.27
N GLY A 363 13.93 10.21 2.45
CA GLY A 363 14.63 9.14 3.18
C GLY A 363 15.93 8.72 2.48
N ASP A 364 16.15 7.42 2.43
CA ASP A 364 17.43 6.77 2.10
C ASP A 364 17.40 5.93 0.82
N TYR A 365 16.36 6.07 -0.02
CA TYR A 365 16.29 5.36 -1.29
C TYR A 365 17.40 5.77 -2.26
N ALA A 366 17.71 4.89 -3.21
CA ALA A 366 18.63 5.21 -4.30
C ALA A 366 18.18 6.45 -5.10
N ASP A 367 19.17 7.23 -5.55
CA ASP A 367 19.04 8.42 -6.39
C ASP A 367 18.32 9.64 -5.79
N VAL A 368 17.90 9.61 -4.52
CA VAL A 368 17.24 10.76 -3.86
C VAL A 368 18.11 12.02 -3.85
N GLU A 369 19.43 11.85 -3.85
CA GLU A 369 20.40 12.96 -3.93
C GLU A 369 20.68 13.44 -5.37
N VAL A 370 20.21 12.72 -6.38
CA VAL A 370 20.40 13.07 -7.80
C VAL A 370 19.39 14.13 -8.21
N ALA A 371 19.86 15.34 -8.54
CA ALA A 371 18.98 16.47 -8.83
C ALA A 371 18.01 16.24 -10.01
N PRO A 372 18.42 15.63 -11.14
CA PRO A 372 17.49 15.27 -12.21
C PRO A 372 16.41 14.28 -11.74
N TYR A 373 16.74 13.29 -10.91
CA TYR A 373 15.77 12.34 -10.35
C TYR A 373 14.70 13.07 -9.53
N ARG A 374 15.12 13.94 -8.61
CA ARG A 374 14.19 14.77 -7.81
C ARG A 374 13.31 15.65 -8.70
N SER A 375 13.86 16.22 -9.76
CA SER A 375 13.08 17.04 -10.68
C SER A 375 12.03 16.23 -11.41
N THR A 376 12.36 15.02 -11.89
CA THR A 376 11.39 14.14 -12.56
C THR A 376 10.33 13.63 -11.58
N ALA A 377 10.72 13.30 -10.36
CA ALA A 377 9.78 12.92 -9.31
C ALA A 377 8.81 14.05 -8.94
N ALA A 378 9.30 15.29 -8.82
CA ALA A 378 8.45 16.45 -8.55
C ALA A 378 7.37 16.63 -9.64
N LYS A 379 7.75 16.49 -10.94
CA LYS A 379 6.77 16.52 -12.04
C LYS A 379 5.66 15.47 -11.88
N LEU A 380 6.01 14.27 -11.41
CA LEU A 380 5.04 13.20 -11.21
C LEU A 380 4.11 13.51 -10.03
N ILE A 381 4.65 14.04 -8.94
CA ILE A 381 3.85 14.50 -7.79
C ILE A 381 2.88 15.60 -8.24
N ASP A 382 3.38 16.64 -8.91
CA ASP A 382 2.56 17.76 -9.39
C ASP A 382 1.45 17.30 -10.34
N ALA A 383 1.77 16.43 -11.31
CA ALA A 383 0.77 15.88 -12.24
C ALA A 383 -0.27 14.98 -11.55
N SER A 384 0.13 14.30 -10.46
CA SER A 384 -0.79 13.50 -9.65
C SER A 384 -1.76 14.39 -8.85
N ASP A 385 -1.25 15.49 -8.28
CA ASP A 385 -2.08 16.49 -7.59
C ASP A 385 -3.07 17.16 -8.55
N GLU A 386 -2.62 17.50 -9.77
CA GLU A 386 -3.48 18.02 -10.83
C GLU A 386 -4.57 17.01 -11.23
N ALA A 387 -4.23 15.72 -11.37
CA ALA A 387 -5.19 14.67 -11.68
C ALA A 387 -6.20 14.48 -10.53
N ALA A 388 -5.74 14.46 -9.28
CA ALA A 388 -6.59 14.33 -8.10
C ALA A 388 -7.57 15.50 -7.99
N SER A 389 -7.07 16.73 -8.16
CA SER A 389 -7.89 17.94 -8.15
C SER A 389 -8.92 17.92 -9.27
N ALA A 390 -8.51 17.63 -10.51
CA ALA A 390 -9.41 17.59 -11.65
C ALA A 390 -10.49 16.51 -11.52
N ALA A 391 -10.17 15.34 -10.95
CA ALA A 391 -11.14 14.30 -10.66
C ALA A 391 -12.15 14.75 -9.59
N ALA A 392 -11.68 15.35 -8.50
CA ALA A 392 -12.53 15.84 -7.40
C ALA A 392 -13.54 16.92 -7.81
N ILE A 393 -13.22 17.73 -8.84
CA ILE A 393 -14.14 18.74 -9.41
C ILE A 393 -14.75 18.33 -10.76
N GLU A 394 -14.68 17.03 -11.09
CA GLU A 394 -15.28 16.39 -12.27
C GLU A 394 -14.87 17.01 -13.64
N GLN A 395 -13.63 17.50 -13.75
CA GLN A 395 -13.10 18.10 -14.97
C GLN A 395 -12.33 17.08 -15.83
N HIS A 396 -13.05 16.25 -16.60
CA HIS A 396 -12.47 15.15 -17.40
C HIS A 396 -11.33 15.58 -18.33
N ALA A 397 -11.45 16.74 -19.00
CA ALA A 397 -10.41 17.23 -19.91
C ALA A 397 -9.10 17.59 -19.19
N ALA A 398 -9.20 18.19 -18.00
CA ALA A 398 -8.05 18.49 -17.15
C ALA A 398 -7.43 17.20 -16.60
N PHE A 399 -8.27 16.29 -16.10
CA PHE A 399 -7.86 14.97 -15.63
C PHE A 399 -7.08 14.21 -16.70
N LYS A 400 -7.61 14.13 -17.92
CA LYS A 400 -6.95 13.47 -19.05
C LYS A 400 -5.58 14.08 -19.36
N SER A 401 -5.48 15.42 -19.31
CA SER A 401 -4.23 16.12 -19.56
C SER A 401 -3.18 15.79 -18.48
N ALA A 402 -3.59 15.77 -17.22
CA ALA A 402 -2.74 15.38 -16.09
C ALA A 402 -2.28 13.91 -16.20
N VAL A 403 -3.16 12.98 -16.59
CA VAL A 403 -2.80 11.57 -16.81
C VAL A 403 -1.77 11.40 -17.93
N ILE A 404 -1.86 12.19 -19.00
CA ILE A 404 -0.83 12.21 -20.07
C ILE A 404 0.52 12.70 -19.51
N ALA A 405 0.52 13.70 -18.64
CA ALA A 405 1.74 14.20 -17.99
C ALA A 405 2.35 13.14 -17.04
N ILE A 406 1.51 12.40 -16.30
CA ILE A 406 1.92 11.24 -15.51
C ILE A 406 2.61 10.20 -16.42
N GLU A 407 1.97 9.80 -17.53
CA GLU A 407 2.53 8.80 -18.47
C GLU A 407 3.90 9.22 -19.02
N ALA A 408 4.03 10.48 -19.44
CA ALA A 408 5.27 11.03 -19.94
C ALA A 408 6.37 11.02 -18.88
N THR A 409 6.04 11.36 -17.63
CA THR A 409 6.99 11.39 -16.52
C THR A 409 7.42 9.99 -16.09
N CYS A 410 6.50 9.03 -16.04
CA CYS A 410 6.82 7.62 -15.82
C CYS A 410 7.80 7.09 -16.87
N THR A 411 7.58 7.46 -18.14
CA THR A 411 8.47 7.10 -19.26
C THR A 411 9.86 7.73 -19.10
N GLU A 412 9.93 9.04 -18.80
CA GLU A 412 11.18 9.77 -18.57
C GLU A 412 11.98 9.15 -17.41
N CYS A 413 11.33 8.89 -16.28
CA CYS A 413 11.96 8.32 -15.10
C CYS A 413 12.48 6.90 -15.37
N HIS A 414 11.66 6.02 -15.96
CA HIS A 414 12.06 4.65 -16.21
C HIS A 414 13.18 4.51 -17.24
N GLN A 415 13.27 5.40 -18.23
CA GLN A 415 14.38 5.39 -19.19
C GLN A 415 15.73 5.69 -18.52
N GLN A 416 15.74 6.52 -17.48
CA GLN A 416 16.97 6.97 -16.82
C GLN A 416 17.33 6.13 -15.60
N TYR A 417 16.34 5.72 -14.79
CA TYR A 417 16.57 5.20 -13.45
C TYR A 417 16.16 3.75 -13.25
N ARG A 418 15.43 3.12 -14.20
CA ARG A 418 14.95 1.73 -14.02
C ARG A 418 16.09 0.71 -14.01
N PHE A 419 17.18 0.96 -14.73
CA PHE A 419 18.27 -0.02 -14.94
C PHE A 419 19.59 0.35 -14.24
N GLY A 420 19.60 1.40 -13.41
CA GLY A 420 20.82 1.99 -12.85
C GLY A 420 21.69 2.56 -13.99
N GLY A 421 21.41 3.80 -14.38
CA GLY A 421 22.13 4.49 -15.46
C GLY A 421 23.62 4.68 -15.24
#